data_AF-B4K4D0-F1
#
_entry.id   AF-B4K4D0-F1
#
_cell.length_a   1.000
_cell.length_b   1.000
_cell.length_c   1.000
_cell.angle_alpha   90.00
_cell.angle_beta   90.00
_cell.angle_gamma   90.00
#
_symmetry.space_group_name_H-M   'P 1'
#
loop_
_entity.id
_entity.type
_entity.pdbx_description
1 polymer ?
#
loop_
_entity_poly.entity_id
_entity_poly.type
_entity_poly.pdbx_seq_one_letter_code
_entity_poly.pdbx_strand_id
1 'polypeptide(L)'
;MAAGGNQTSPQSPSPVIFARNFFRALNDSGAVNGNNLIVSPVAARSAMTLVLMGSGGKSADELRSGLLLGTVRKLEIARQHAEFLNTDCVCNPKGVSMRLATGLYVKHDQQLHADFNLKAVQFFNAQADGLNFADAAAAMQHVNKWLERQTFYTVRYLLSPASFNPNSSVILVNSLYFRAKWATRFSVERTAIDDFWINQNQRMMVPMMRQVCV
;
A
#
# COMPACT_ATOMS: atom_id res chain seq x y z
N MET A 1 -3.80 -13.39 42.82
CA MET A 1 -2.55 -14.15 42.66
C MET A 1 -2.92 -15.41 41.89
N ALA A 2 -2.42 -15.80 40.72
CA ALA A 2 -1.34 -15.39 39.83
C ALA A 2 -1.84 -15.73 38.40
N ALA A 3 -1.75 -14.80 37.45
CA ALA A 3 -0.68 -14.70 36.45
C ALA A 3 -0.79 -15.74 35.32
N GLY A 4 -0.86 -15.24 34.08
CA GLY A 4 -0.79 -16.05 32.88
C GLY A 4 -1.22 -15.32 31.61
N GLY A 5 -0.96 -14.01 31.52
CA GLY A 5 -1.08 -13.32 30.24
C GLY A 5 -0.03 -13.90 29.30
N ASN A 6 -0.48 -14.47 28.18
CA ASN A 6 0.41 -14.81 27.08
C ASN A 6 1.08 -13.53 26.60
N GLN A 7 2.32 -13.31 27.06
CA GLN A 7 3.23 -12.38 26.44
C GLN A 7 3.51 -12.93 25.05
N THR A 8 2.80 -12.38 24.06
CA THR A 8 3.19 -12.53 22.67
C THR A 8 4.63 -12.06 22.55
N SER A 9 5.52 -13.00 22.20
CA SER A 9 6.93 -12.72 21.95
C SER A 9 7.04 -11.47 21.08
N PRO A 10 7.95 -10.51 21.37
CA PRO A 10 8.12 -9.34 20.53
C PRO A 10 8.49 -9.82 19.14
N GLN A 11 7.53 -9.80 18.22
CA GLN A 11 7.77 -10.14 16.84
C GLN A 11 8.83 -9.16 16.34
N SER A 12 9.98 -9.68 15.91
CA SER A 12 11.04 -8.88 15.32
C SER A 12 10.45 -7.97 14.24
N PRO A 13 10.81 -6.67 14.19
CA PRO A 13 10.32 -5.78 13.14
C PRO A 13 10.69 -6.37 11.79
N SER A 14 9.70 -6.89 11.06
CA SER A 14 9.94 -7.59 9.80
C SER A 14 8.87 -7.21 8.80
N PRO A 15 9.23 -6.41 7.77
CA PRO A 15 8.34 -6.09 6.65
C PRO A 15 7.84 -7.35 5.94
N VAL A 16 8.65 -8.41 5.89
CA VAL A 16 8.33 -9.69 5.24
C VAL A 16 7.27 -10.47 6.02
N ILE A 17 7.39 -10.54 7.35
CA ILE A 17 6.39 -11.21 8.19
C ILE A 17 5.05 -10.47 8.10
N PHE A 18 5.07 -9.13 8.15
CA PHE A 18 3.87 -8.33 7.93
C PHE A 18 3.25 -8.65 6.56
N ALA A 19 4.07 -8.66 5.49
CA ALA A 19 3.60 -8.91 4.14
C ALA A 19 2.86 -10.25 4.00
N ARG A 20 3.46 -11.32 4.55
CA ARG A 20 2.85 -12.64 4.58
C ARG A 20 1.53 -12.65 5.36
N ASN A 21 1.51 -12.05 6.54
CA ASN A 21 0.32 -12.04 7.40
C ASN A 21 -0.82 -11.22 6.77
N PHE A 22 -0.49 -10.08 6.15
CA PHE A 22 -1.44 -9.23 5.43
C PHE A 22 -2.06 -9.96 4.22
N PHE A 23 -1.23 -10.62 3.41
CA PHE A 23 -1.72 -11.41 2.27
C PHE A 23 -2.66 -12.54 2.74
N ARG A 24 -2.29 -13.26 3.80
CA ARG A 24 -3.12 -14.31 4.39
C ARG A 24 -4.46 -13.76 4.88
N ALA A 25 -4.45 -12.65 5.61
CA ALA A 25 -5.68 -12.04 6.12
C ALA A 25 -6.66 -11.66 4.99
N LEU A 26 -6.15 -11.14 3.88
CA LEU A 26 -6.98 -10.83 2.71
C LEU A 26 -7.54 -12.08 2.03
N ASN A 27 -6.71 -13.12 1.88
CA ASN A 27 -7.16 -14.40 1.32
C ASN A 27 -8.24 -15.06 2.20
N ASP A 28 -8.05 -15.08 3.51
CA ASP A 28 -8.95 -15.74 4.46
C ASP A 28 -10.26 -14.96 4.67
N SER A 29 -10.26 -13.66 4.42
CA SER A 29 -11.47 -12.81 4.51
C SER A 29 -12.56 -13.16 3.51
N GLY A 30 -12.27 -14.00 2.51
CA GLY A 30 -13.19 -14.28 1.41
C GLY A 30 -13.40 -13.10 0.45
N ALA A 31 -12.72 -11.97 0.65
CA ALA A 31 -12.85 -10.79 -0.21
C ALA A 31 -12.52 -11.07 -1.69
N VAL A 32 -11.75 -12.14 -1.95
CA VAL A 32 -11.26 -12.45 -3.29
C VAL A 32 -11.90 -13.70 -3.89
N ASN A 33 -12.66 -14.53 -3.15
CA ASN A 33 -13.49 -15.66 -3.61
C ASN A 33 -13.11 -16.29 -4.98
N GLY A 34 -11.90 -16.86 -5.09
CA GLY A 34 -11.44 -17.55 -6.31
C GLY A 34 -11.01 -16.65 -7.47
N ASN A 35 -10.99 -15.33 -7.28
CA ASN A 35 -10.44 -14.35 -8.21
C ASN A 35 -8.94 -14.13 -8.00
N ASN A 36 -8.28 -13.54 -8.99
CA ASN A 36 -6.87 -13.17 -8.91
C ASN A 36 -6.65 -12.06 -7.87
N LEU A 37 -5.68 -12.26 -6.98
CA LEU A 37 -5.26 -11.27 -5.97
C LEU A 37 -3.89 -10.69 -6.32
N ILE A 38 -3.82 -9.35 -6.41
CA ILE A 38 -2.56 -8.62 -6.37
C ILE A 38 -2.64 -7.55 -5.28
N VAL A 39 -1.63 -7.51 -4.40
CA VAL A 39 -1.59 -6.58 -3.28
C VAL A 39 -0.18 -6.08 -3.06
N SER A 40 -0.07 -4.87 -2.51
CA SER A 40 1.20 -4.29 -2.09
C SER A 40 1.26 -4.14 -0.57
N PRO A 41 1.85 -5.11 0.14
CA PRO A 41 1.92 -5.01 1.59
C PRO A 41 2.81 -3.86 2.07
N VAL A 42 3.86 -3.50 1.31
CA VAL A 42 4.70 -2.35 1.64
C VAL A 42 3.92 -1.04 1.60
N ALA A 43 3.02 -0.91 0.63
CA ALA A 43 2.26 0.31 0.43
C ALA A 43 1.16 0.45 1.51
N ALA A 44 0.47 -0.64 1.84
CA ALA A 44 -0.45 -0.69 3.00
C ALA A 44 0.27 -0.39 4.33
N ARG A 45 1.43 -1.00 4.55
CA ARG A 45 2.23 -0.79 5.78
C ARG A 45 2.70 0.65 5.90
N SER A 46 3.18 1.24 4.81
CA SER A 46 3.62 2.63 4.73
C SER A 46 2.48 3.59 5.09
N ALA A 47 1.33 3.44 4.44
CA ALA A 47 0.17 4.29 4.67
C ALA A 47 -0.32 4.20 6.13
N MET A 48 -0.39 3.01 6.70
CA MET A 48 -0.78 2.81 8.10
C MET A 48 0.29 3.31 9.08
N THR A 49 1.57 3.35 8.68
CA THR A 49 2.64 3.96 9.48
C THR A 49 2.49 5.48 9.53
N LEU A 50 1.98 6.13 8.46
CA LEU A 50 1.60 7.54 8.50
C LEU A 50 0.44 7.77 9.49
N VAL A 51 -0.56 6.89 9.50
CA VAL A 51 -1.65 6.94 10.50
C VAL A 51 -1.11 6.79 11.92
N LEU A 52 -0.12 5.91 12.13
CA LEU A 52 0.56 5.78 13.43
C LEU A 52 1.13 7.13 13.90
N MET A 53 1.65 7.98 13.00
CA MET A 53 2.20 9.28 13.39
C MET A 53 1.14 10.22 13.98
N GLY A 54 -0.11 10.12 13.53
CA GLY A 54 -1.25 10.91 14.05
C GLY A 54 -2.00 10.27 15.23
N SER A 55 -1.83 8.96 15.45
CA SER A 55 -2.53 8.23 16.52
C SER A 55 -1.94 8.46 17.92
N GLY A 56 -2.69 8.19 18.98
CA GLY A 56 -2.22 8.23 20.37
C GLY A 56 -2.79 7.08 21.21
N GLY A 57 -2.23 6.87 22.40
CA GLY A 57 -2.69 5.85 23.35
C GLY A 57 -2.80 4.44 22.72
N LYS A 58 -3.88 3.73 23.05
CA LYS A 58 -4.11 2.34 22.61
C LYS A 58 -4.08 2.16 21.10
N SER A 59 -4.64 3.10 20.34
CA SER A 59 -4.63 3.02 18.87
C SER A 59 -3.20 3.05 18.30
N ALA A 60 -2.31 3.83 18.90
CA ALA A 60 -0.90 3.85 18.50
C ALA A 60 -0.20 2.53 18.83
N ASP A 61 -0.54 1.90 19.96
CA ASP A 61 0.05 0.63 20.38
C ASP A 61 -0.41 -0.53 19.49
N GLU A 62 -1.70 -0.57 19.14
CA GLU A 62 -2.27 -1.56 18.22
C GLU A 62 -1.69 -1.43 16.82
N LEU A 63 -1.61 -0.20 16.27
CA LEU A 63 -0.98 0.05 14.98
C LEU A 63 0.49 -0.37 14.98
N ARG A 64 1.25 -0.01 16.03
CA ARG A 64 2.66 -0.39 16.14
C ARG A 64 2.85 -1.90 16.17
N SER A 65 2.04 -2.61 16.94
CA SER A 65 2.08 -4.06 17.07
C SER A 65 1.67 -4.74 15.77
N GLY A 66 0.51 -4.38 15.20
CA GLY A 66 -0.01 -4.98 13.97
C GLY A 66 0.86 -4.75 12.74
N LEU A 67 1.54 -3.59 12.65
CA LEU A 67 2.46 -3.26 11.56
C LEU A 67 3.88 -3.81 11.76
N LEU A 68 4.15 -4.44 12.91
CA LEU A 68 5.47 -4.98 13.27
C LEU A 68 6.56 -3.92 13.16
N LEU A 69 6.36 -2.77 13.81
CA LEU A 69 7.27 -1.62 13.76
C LEU A 69 8.31 -1.61 14.89
N GLY A 70 8.32 -2.64 15.73
CA GLY A 70 9.20 -2.73 16.89
C GLY A 70 8.81 -1.78 18.02
N THR A 71 9.74 -1.56 18.95
CA THR A 71 9.52 -0.78 20.19
C THR A 71 10.17 0.60 20.16
N VAL A 72 10.79 0.98 19.04
CA VAL A 72 11.46 2.27 18.88
C VAL A 72 10.48 3.45 18.89
N ARG A 73 11.00 4.66 19.10
CA ARG A 73 10.20 5.89 19.10
C ARG A 73 9.60 6.16 17.72
N LYS A 74 8.43 6.78 17.67
CA LYS A 74 7.74 7.13 16.40
C LYS A 74 8.62 7.91 15.42
N LEU A 75 9.42 8.85 15.93
CA LEU A 75 10.37 9.61 15.11
C LEU A 75 11.39 8.70 14.43
N GLU A 76 11.86 7.66 15.12
CA GLU A 76 12.81 6.71 14.56
C GLU A 76 12.16 5.81 13.51
N ILE A 77 10.92 5.36 13.76
CA ILE A 77 10.11 4.65 12.76
C ILE A 77 9.94 5.50 11.49
N ALA A 78 9.64 6.80 11.65
CA ALA A 78 9.47 7.73 10.54
C ALA A 78 10.77 7.95 9.75
N ARG A 79 11.91 8.05 10.44
CA ARG A 79 13.23 8.13 9.78
C ARG A 79 13.56 6.89 8.97
N GLN A 80 13.40 5.71 9.56
CA GLN A 80 13.62 4.44 8.86
C GLN A 80 12.71 4.29 7.63
N HIS A 81 11.47 4.77 7.73
CA HIS A 81 10.55 4.81 6.60
C HIS A 81 11.02 5.76 5.49
N ALA A 82 11.51 6.95 5.85
CA ALA A 82 12.02 7.92 4.89
C ALA A 82 13.29 7.42 4.17
N GLU A 83 14.17 6.75 4.90
CA GLU A 83 15.35 6.08 4.34
C GLU A 83 14.93 5.06 3.27
N PHE A 84 13.98 4.18 3.61
CA PHE A 84 13.41 3.20 2.66
C PHE A 84 12.83 3.87 1.40
N LEU A 85 12.07 4.95 1.55
CA LEU A 85 11.52 5.69 0.40
C LEU A 85 12.62 6.25 -0.50
N ASN A 86 13.70 6.78 0.09
CA ASN A 86 14.78 7.44 -0.64
C ASN A 86 15.75 6.45 -1.31
N THR A 87 15.93 5.25 -0.76
CA THR A 87 16.87 4.26 -1.32
C THR A 87 16.20 3.30 -2.30
N ASP A 88 14.96 2.88 -2.01
CA ASP A 88 14.34 1.75 -2.72
C ASP A 88 13.25 2.19 -3.72
N CYS A 89 12.64 3.38 -3.54
CA CYS A 89 11.57 3.88 -4.42
C CYS A 89 12.06 4.85 -5.52
N VAL A 90 13.30 4.72 -5.99
CA VAL A 90 13.88 5.61 -7.02
C VAL A 90 13.83 4.97 -8.41
N CYS A 91 13.48 5.76 -9.42
CA CYS A 91 13.66 5.42 -10.83
C CYS A 91 15.14 5.16 -11.12
N ASN A 92 15.53 3.88 -11.17
CA ASN A 92 16.90 3.49 -11.45
C ASN A 92 17.12 3.47 -12.98
N PRO A 93 18.21 4.05 -13.51
CA PRO A 93 18.60 3.92 -14.92
C PRO A 93 18.71 2.46 -15.40
N LYS A 94 18.85 1.49 -14.49
CA LYS A 94 18.83 0.04 -14.76
C LYS A 94 17.44 -0.52 -15.16
N GLY A 95 16.41 0.33 -15.24
CA GLY A 95 15.11 -0.05 -15.79
C GLY A 95 14.10 -0.56 -14.77
N VAL A 96 14.25 -0.19 -13.49
CA VAL A 96 13.23 -0.36 -12.45
C VAL A 96 12.74 1.02 -12.02
N SER A 97 11.43 1.23 -12.11
CA SER A 97 10.73 2.42 -11.67
C SER A 97 9.67 1.99 -10.67
N MET A 98 9.89 2.34 -9.40
CA MET A 98 8.92 2.16 -8.34
C MET A 98 8.52 3.53 -7.80
N ARG A 99 7.22 3.76 -7.57
CA ARG A 99 6.72 4.97 -6.93
C ARG A 99 5.66 4.59 -5.92
N LEU A 100 5.98 4.78 -4.65
CA LEU A 100 5.07 4.63 -3.53
C LEU A 100 4.52 6.00 -3.15
N ALA A 101 3.20 6.14 -3.12
CA ALA A 101 2.56 7.39 -2.75
C ALA A 101 1.33 7.15 -1.88
N THR A 102 1.18 7.98 -0.86
CA THR A 102 0.05 7.97 0.07
C THR A 102 -0.58 9.35 0.08
N GLY A 103 -1.87 9.41 -0.24
CA GLY A 103 -2.72 10.59 -0.12
C GLY A 103 -3.51 10.49 1.17
N LEU A 104 -3.46 11.54 1.97
CA LEU A 104 -4.22 11.64 3.21
C LEU A 104 -5.18 12.81 3.05
N TYR A 105 -6.48 12.52 3.11
CA TYR A 105 -7.52 13.52 2.93
C TYR A 105 -8.30 13.65 4.24
N VAL A 106 -8.39 14.85 4.76
CA VAL A 106 -9.08 15.14 6.02
C VAL A 106 -10.27 16.06 5.75
N LYS A 107 -11.27 16.04 6.62
CA LYS A 107 -12.44 16.90 6.44
C LYS A 107 -11.97 18.36 6.44
N HIS A 108 -12.41 19.14 5.45
CA HIS A 108 -11.91 20.49 5.20
C HIS A 108 -11.99 21.46 6.39
N ASP A 109 -12.89 21.23 7.34
CA ASP A 109 -13.07 22.03 8.56
C ASP A 109 -12.25 21.52 9.76
N GLN A 110 -11.49 20.43 9.58
CA GLN A 110 -10.73 19.81 10.65
C GLN A 110 -9.35 20.44 10.79
N GLN A 111 -9.04 20.93 11.99
CA GLN A 111 -7.72 21.45 12.31
C GLN A 111 -6.76 20.31 12.64
N LEU A 112 -5.63 20.28 11.92
CA LEU A 112 -4.53 19.37 12.20
C LEU A 112 -3.55 20.00 13.17
N HIS A 113 -2.87 19.14 13.92
CA HIS A 113 -1.73 19.57 14.72
C HIS A 113 -0.66 20.19 13.80
N ALA A 114 -0.10 21.34 14.18
CA ALA A 114 0.82 22.12 13.35
C ALA A 114 2.00 21.29 12.80
N ASP A 115 2.58 20.42 13.64
CA ASP A 115 3.70 19.56 13.26
C ASP A 115 3.34 18.38 12.36
N PHE A 116 2.06 18.03 12.21
CA PHE A 116 1.68 16.79 11.54
C PHE A 116 2.08 16.81 10.07
N ASN A 117 1.69 17.84 9.33
CA ASN A 117 2.05 17.97 7.91
C ASN A 117 3.56 18.15 7.71
N LEU A 118 4.27 18.82 8.64
CA LEU A 118 5.73 18.91 8.59
C LEU A 118 6.37 17.52 8.63
N LYS A 119 5.95 16.65 9.56
CA LYS A 119 6.47 15.28 9.68
C LYS A 119 6.00 14.38 8.55
N ALA A 120 4.75 14.52 8.09
CA ALA A 120 4.21 13.74 6.98
C ALA A 120 4.99 14.01 5.68
N VAL A 121 5.26 15.28 5.37
CA VAL A 121 6.03 15.65 4.18
C VAL A 121 7.45 15.15 4.31
N GLN A 122 8.10 15.39 5.46
CA GLN A 122 9.50 15.03 5.68
C GLN A 122 9.77 13.53 5.59
N PHE A 123 8.88 12.68 6.14
CA PHE A 123 9.17 11.26 6.33
C PHE A 123 8.36 10.33 5.41
N PHE A 124 7.30 10.82 4.78
CA PHE A 124 6.39 9.99 3.97
C PHE A 124 6.15 10.54 2.56
N ASN A 125 6.71 11.71 2.20
CA ASN A 125 6.39 12.42 0.97
C ASN A 125 4.86 12.58 0.78
N ALA A 126 4.15 12.78 1.89
CA ALA A 126 2.70 12.86 1.95
C ALA A 126 2.28 14.12 2.71
N GLN A 127 1.09 14.63 2.41
CA GLN A 127 0.48 15.74 3.13
C GLN A 127 -0.98 15.41 3.39
N ALA A 128 -1.51 15.84 4.53
CA ALA A 128 -2.94 15.83 4.76
C ALA A 128 -3.58 17.05 4.10
N ASP A 129 -4.46 16.79 3.14
CA ASP A 129 -5.16 17.78 2.35
C ASP A 129 -6.64 17.84 2.73
N GLY A 130 -7.19 19.05 2.82
CA GLY A 130 -8.60 19.27 3.12
C GLY A 130 -9.49 18.80 1.96
N LEU A 131 -10.50 17.99 2.26
CA LEU A 131 -11.47 17.49 1.30
C LEU A 131 -12.89 17.73 1.78
N ASN A 132 -13.76 18.16 0.87
CA ASN A 132 -15.19 18.28 1.13
C ASN A 132 -15.89 16.94 0.87
N PHE A 133 -16.04 16.12 1.91
CA PHE A 133 -16.75 14.84 1.79
C PHE A 133 -18.25 14.97 1.51
N ALA A 134 -18.87 16.14 1.74
CA ALA A 134 -20.28 16.37 1.43
C ALA A 134 -20.54 16.39 -0.08
N ASP A 135 -19.54 16.79 -0.89
CA ASP A 135 -19.57 16.67 -2.34
C ASP A 135 -18.77 15.45 -2.79
N ALA A 136 -19.41 14.28 -2.74
CA ALA A 136 -18.79 13.02 -3.10
C ALA A 136 -18.27 12.99 -4.56
N ALA A 137 -18.91 13.72 -5.48
CA ALA A 137 -18.50 13.76 -6.87
C ALA A 137 -17.20 14.58 -7.05
N ALA A 138 -17.15 15.78 -6.46
CA ALA A 138 -15.93 16.59 -6.49
C ALA A 138 -14.78 15.90 -5.74
N ALA A 139 -15.06 15.28 -4.58
CA ALA A 139 -14.09 14.52 -3.81
C ALA A 139 -13.50 13.36 -4.62
N MET A 140 -14.36 12.57 -5.26
CA MET A 140 -13.97 11.46 -6.14
C MET A 140 -13.10 11.94 -7.31
N GLN A 141 -13.49 13.01 -8.00
CA GLN A 141 -12.70 13.57 -9.11
C GLN A 141 -11.32 14.03 -8.64
N HIS A 142 -11.25 14.72 -7.50
CA HIS A 142 -10.01 15.21 -6.93
C HIS A 142 -9.04 14.05 -6.63
N VAL A 143 -9.52 13.03 -5.91
CA VAL A 143 -8.70 11.88 -5.49
C VAL A 143 -8.30 11.00 -6.68
N ASN A 144 -9.21 10.73 -7.61
CA ASN A 144 -8.87 9.96 -8.83
C ASN A 144 -7.82 10.69 -9.67
N LYS A 145 -7.93 12.02 -9.83
CA LYS A 145 -6.91 12.82 -10.55
C LYS A 145 -5.54 12.77 -9.87
N TRP A 146 -5.50 12.72 -8.54
CA TRP A 146 -4.27 12.51 -7.80
C TRP A 146 -3.70 11.10 -8.06
N LEU A 147 -4.53 10.05 -7.96
CA LEU A 147 -4.15 8.65 -8.23
C LEU A 147 -3.60 8.44 -9.65
N GLU A 148 -4.24 9.04 -10.65
CA GLU A 148 -3.78 9.02 -12.04
C GLU A 148 -2.33 9.50 -12.16
N ARG A 149 -2.01 10.62 -11.51
CA ARG A 149 -0.65 11.19 -11.54
C ARG A 149 0.35 10.30 -10.81
N GLN A 150 -0.03 9.70 -9.68
CA GLN A 150 0.86 8.80 -8.93
C GLN A 150 1.13 7.49 -9.67
N THR A 151 0.19 7.05 -10.52
CA THR A 151 0.29 5.79 -11.27
C THR A 151 0.74 5.97 -12.72
N PHE A 152 1.19 7.15 -13.12
CA PHE A 152 1.52 7.46 -14.52
C PHE A 152 0.36 7.11 -15.49
N TYR A 153 -0.86 7.43 -15.06
CA TYR A 153 -2.11 7.28 -15.80
C TYR A 153 -2.52 5.84 -16.12
N THR A 154 -1.92 4.84 -15.46
CA THR A 154 -2.33 3.42 -15.60
C THR A 154 -3.59 3.09 -14.81
N VAL A 155 -3.83 3.78 -13.68
CA VAL A 155 -5.05 3.67 -12.88
C VAL A 155 -5.81 4.99 -12.94
N ARG A 156 -7.01 4.98 -13.52
CA ARG A 156 -7.79 6.21 -13.78
C ARG A 156 -9.06 6.36 -12.95
N TYR A 157 -9.88 5.32 -12.92
CA TYR A 157 -11.21 5.37 -12.31
C TYR A 157 -11.33 4.31 -11.22
N LEU A 158 -10.45 4.37 -10.22
CA LEU A 158 -10.47 3.40 -9.13
C LEU A 158 -11.64 3.64 -8.17
N LEU A 159 -11.89 4.91 -7.82
CA LEU A 159 -12.91 5.28 -6.86
C LEU A 159 -14.17 5.78 -7.56
N SER A 160 -15.31 5.51 -6.95
CA SER A 160 -16.63 6.01 -7.37
C SER A 160 -17.17 6.99 -6.32
N PRO A 161 -18.24 7.76 -6.62
CA PRO A 161 -18.88 8.59 -5.60
C PRO A 161 -19.28 7.79 -4.34
N ALA A 162 -19.64 6.51 -4.49
CA ALA A 162 -20.00 5.64 -3.39
C ALA A 162 -18.81 5.30 -2.46
N SER A 163 -17.57 5.55 -2.90
CA SER A 163 -16.37 5.43 -2.05
C SER A 163 -16.25 6.56 -1.02
N PHE A 164 -17.05 7.63 -1.14
CA PHE A 164 -16.98 8.82 -0.29
C PHE A 164 -18.24 8.93 0.55
N ASN A 165 -18.11 8.69 1.85
CA ASN A 165 -19.19 8.91 2.81
C ASN A 165 -19.09 10.35 3.36
N PRO A 166 -20.17 11.15 3.29
CA PRO A 166 -20.20 12.52 3.82
C PRO A 166 -19.86 12.67 5.31
N ASN A 167 -20.07 11.59 6.08
CA ASN A 167 -19.75 11.55 7.51
C ASN A 167 -18.28 11.15 7.79
N SER A 168 -17.48 10.90 6.75
CA SER A 168 -16.05 10.58 6.92
C SER A 168 -15.31 11.79 7.47
N SER A 169 -14.37 11.55 8.38
CA SER A 169 -13.42 12.59 8.84
C SER A 169 -12.08 12.50 8.12
N VAL A 170 -11.69 11.29 7.70
CA VAL A 170 -10.41 11.02 7.06
C VAL A 170 -10.58 9.93 6.01
N ILE A 171 -9.94 10.08 4.86
CA ILE A 171 -9.73 9.03 3.87
C ILE A 171 -8.23 8.90 3.62
N LEU A 172 -7.73 7.67 3.66
CA LEU A 172 -6.36 7.31 3.35
C LEU A 172 -6.35 6.56 2.01
N VAL A 173 -5.61 7.08 1.05
CA VAL A 173 -5.51 6.51 -0.29
C VAL A 173 -4.06 6.17 -0.55
N ASN A 174 -3.80 4.93 -0.93
CA ASN A 174 -2.44 4.47 -1.16
C ASN A 174 -2.29 3.94 -2.59
N SER A 175 -1.10 4.16 -3.17
CA SER A 175 -0.76 3.69 -4.51
C SER A 175 0.69 3.24 -4.58
N LEU A 176 0.92 2.15 -5.31
CA LEU A 176 2.25 1.69 -5.71
C LEU A 176 2.26 1.51 -7.22
N TYR A 177 3.07 2.30 -7.90
CA TYR A 177 3.45 2.05 -9.28
C TYR A 177 4.74 1.24 -9.31
N PHE A 178 4.76 0.14 -10.06
CA PHE A 178 5.94 -0.67 -10.27
C PHE A 178 6.09 -1.03 -11.75
N ARG A 179 7.25 -0.73 -12.31
CA ARG A 179 7.63 -1.10 -13.67
C ARG A 179 9.09 -1.51 -13.68
N ALA A 180 9.36 -2.74 -14.10
CA ALA A 180 10.72 -3.27 -14.19
C ALA A 180 10.95 -3.93 -15.56
N LYS A 181 12.20 -3.89 -16.03
CA LYS A 181 12.68 -4.74 -17.12
C LYS A 181 13.20 -6.05 -16.53
N TRP A 182 12.88 -7.16 -17.18
CA TRP A 182 13.55 -8.43 -16.91
C TRP A 182 15.07 -8.28 -17.09
N ALA A 183 15.86 -8.90 -16.22
CA ALA A 183 17.32 -8.98 -16.37
C ALA A 183 17.71 -9.69 -17.67
N THR A 184 17.00 -10.77 -17.99
CA THR A 184 17.05 -11.46 -19.28
C THR A 184 15.63 -11.51 -19.84
N ARG A 185 15.41 -10.91 -21.02
CA ARG A 185 14.06 -10.82 -21.59
C ARG A 185 13.68 -12.12 -22.29
N PHE A 186 12.39 -12.46 -22.22
CA PHE A 186 11.80 -13.48 -23.07
C PHE A 186 11.81 -13.04 -24.54
N SER A 187 12.11 -13.95 -25.46
CA SER A 187 11.95 -13.69 -26.89
C SER A 187 10.47 -13.70 -27.25
N VAL A 188 9.99 -12.62 -27.89
CA VAL A 188 8.59 -12.50 -28.33
C VAL A 188 8.23 -13.61 -29.32
N GLU A 189 9.16 -14.00 -30.18
CA GLU A 189 8.98 -15.07 -31.18
C GLU A 189 8.79 -16.46 -30.55
N ARG A 190 9.19 -16.62 -29.28
CA ARG A 190 9.02 -17.87 -28.52
C ARG A 190 7.75 -17.88 -27.67
N THR A 191 7.00 -16.78 -27.63
CA THR A 191 5.69 -16.76 -26.99
C THR A 191 4.70 -17.50 -27.88
N ALA A 192 4.06 -18.52 -27.32
CA ALA A 192 3.06 -19.34 -28.01
C ALA A 192 1.84 -19.52 -27.13
N ILE A 193 0.69 -19.80 -27.75
CA ILE A 193 -0.52 -20.15 -27.01
C ILE A 193 -0.32 -21.53 -26.38
N ASP A 194 -0.60 -21.64 -25.08
CA ASP A 194 -0.44 -22.85 -24.29
C ASP A 194 -1.55 -23.00 -23.24
N ASP A 195 -1.70 -24.19 -22.67
CA ASP A 195 -2.72 -24.49 -21.67
C ASP A 195 -2.35 -23.95 -20.29
N PHE A 196 -3.24 -23.16 -19.68
CA PHE A 196 -3.23 -22.79 -18.27
C PHE A 196 -4.38 -23.46 -17.53
N TRP A 197 -4.05 -24.31 -16.55
CA TRP A 197 -5.04 -25.03 -15.74
C TRP A 197 -5.42 -24.19 -14.53
N ILE A 198 -6.66 -23.66 -14.54
CA ILE A 198 -7.22 -22.90 -13.41
C ILE A 198 -7.49 -23.85 -12.23
N ASN A 199 -7.99 -25.04 -12.55
CA ASN A 199 -8.18 -26.15 -11.62
C ASN A 199 -8.13 -27.47 -12.41
N GLN A 200 -8.39 -28.60 -11.73
CA GLN A 200 -8.33 -29.94 -12.34
C GLN A 200 -9.23 -30.14 -13.56
N ASN A 201 -10.33 -29.39 -13.67
CA ASN A 201 -11.36 -29.58 -14.70
C ASN A 201 -11.48 -28.39 -15.65
N GLN A 202 -10.85 -27.27 -15.35
CA GLN A 202 -10.98 -26.02 -16.09
C GLN A 202 -9.63 -25.53 -16.56
N ARG A 203 -9.46 -25.45 -17.89
CA ARG A 203 -8.30 -24.87 -18.54
C ARG A 203 -8.68 -23.70 -19.44
N MET A 204 -7.72 -22.84 -19.70
CA MET A 204 -7.80 -21.80 -20.73
C MET A 204 -6.48 -21.69 -21.48
N MET A 205 -6.58 -21.29 -22.74
CA MET A 205 -5.42 -21.06 -23.60
C MET A 205 -4.90 -19.64 -23.39
N VAL A 206 -3.61 -19.48 -23.06
CA VAL A 206 -2.98 -18.18 -22.79
C VAL A 206 -1.68 -18.01 -23.58
N PRO A 207 -1.27 -16.78 -23.95
CA PRO A 207 0.07 -16.53 -24.45
C PRO A 207 1.12 -16.82 -23.35
N MET A 208 1.83 -17.94 -23.48
CA MET A 208 2.85 -18.37 -22.53
C MET A 208 4.24 -17.99 -23.05
N MET A 209 4.98 -17.21 -22.25
CA MET A 209 6.36 -16.82 -22.57
C MET A 209 7.33 -17.98 -22.32
N ARG A 210 8.34 -18.14 -23.18
CA ARG A 210 9.36 -19.20 -23.05
C ARG A 210 10.78 -18.63 -23.16
N GLN A 211 11.68 -19.14 -22.32
CA GLN A 211 13.11 -18.83 -22.35
C GLN A 211 13.89 -20.14 -22.30
N VAL A 212 14.91 -20.27 -23.14
CA VAL A 212 15.83 -21.41 -23.13
C VAL A 212 17.13 -20.92 -22.48
N CYS A 213 17.60 -21.60 -21.45
CA CYS A 213 18.93 -21.36 -20.91
C CYS A 213 19.94 -21.84 -21.95
N VAL A 214 20.84 -20.95 -22.37
CA VAL A 214 22.02 -21.28 -23.18
C VAL A 214 23.24 -21.20 -22.28
#